data_AF-A0A0G1CDZ4-F1
#
_entry.id   AF-A0A0G1CDZ4-F1
#
_cell.length_a   1.000
_cell.length_b   1.000
_cell.length_c   1.000
_cell.angle_alpha   90.00
_cell.angle_beta   90.00
_cell.angle_gamma   90.00
#
_symmetry.space_group_name_H-M   'P 1'
#
loop_
_entity.id
_entity.type
_entity.pdbx_description
1 polymer ?
#
loop_
_entity_poly.entity_id
_entity_poly.type
_entity_poly.pdbx_seq_one_letter_code
_entity_poly.pdbx_strand_id
1 'polypeptide(L)'
;MITATVAGGAVALFSSQATLENVSFASGNATLQIWDDDSYEATWNSTIDLANMYPGYVSPVQEMWLKNASTAPINLGVVMALTTGGSGWGTLLKDVIEMRVADSLDNTVVGWKSLNDWFTNPASLGSITPDSETLYNLYFRMSDTADNTAANLSMPGVGFTLTGTQE
;
A
#
# COMPACT_ATOMS: atom_id res chain seq x y z
N MET A 1 -3.21 -89.39 -21.02
CA MET A 1 -2.79 -88.84 -19.71
C MET A 1 -3.17 -87.37 -19.72
N ILE A 2 -3.88 -86.93 -18.67
CA ILE A 2 -4.54 -85.61 -18.59
C ILE A 2 -3.50 -84.50 -18.73
N THR A 3 -3.72 -83.55 -19.65
CA THR A 3 -2.96 -82.29 -19.70
C THR A 3 -3.94 -81.15 -19.47
N ALA A 4 -3.66 -80.37 -18.43
CA ALA A 4 -4.53 -79.37 -17.84
C ALA A 4 -4.69 -78.13 -18.73
N THR A 5 -5.92 -77.61 -18.78
CA THR A 5 -6.21 -76.26 -19.27
C THR A 5 -5.78 -75.25 -18.21
N VAL A 6 -4.83 -74.37 -18.55
CA VAL A 6 -4.60 -73.13 -17.79
C VAL A 6 -5.09 -71.97 -18.65
N ALA A 7 -6.27 -71.46 -18.31
CA ALA A 7 -6.79 -70.22 -18.84
C ALA A 7 -6.04 -69.07 -18.16
N GLY A 8 -5.06 -68.48 -18.85
CA GLY A 8 -4.44 -67.22 -18.45
C GLY A 8 -5.19 -66.07 -19.12
N GLY A 9 -6.13 -65.44 -18.41
CA GLY A 9 -6.66 -64.15 -18.82
C GLY A 9 -5.54 -63.10 -18.75
N ALA A 10 -5.08 -62.61 -19.89
CA ALA A 10 -4.22 -61.44 -19.93
C ALA A 10 -5.08 -60.19 -19.66
N VAL A 11 -5.04 -59.70 -18.44
CA VAL A 11 -5.60 -58.40 -18.07
C VAL A 11 -4.68 -57.32 -18.64
N ALA A 12 -5.23 -56.41 -19.45
CA ALA A 12 -4.50 -55.24 -19.92
C ALA A 12 -4.21 -54.30 -18.75
N LEU A 13 -2.93 -54.05 -18.47
CA LEU A 13 -2.49 -52.94 -17.62
C LEU A 13 -1.60 -52.01 -18.46
N PHE A 14 -2.23 -51.12 -19.20
CA PHE A 14 -1.57 -49.90 -19.65
C PHE A 14 -2.06 -48.76 -18.74
N SER A 15 -1.50 -48.65 -17.54
CA SER A 15 -1.49 -47.38 -16.83
C SER A 15 -0.15 -46.72 -17.11
N SER A 16 -0.13 -45.73 -18.00
CA SER A 16 1.02 -44.84 -18.12
C SER A 16 1.06 -43.96 -16.87
N GLN A 17 1.89 -44.34 -15.89
CA GLN A 17 2.19 -43.50 -14.75
C GLN A 17 3.28 -42.51 -15.18
N ALA A 18 2.97 -41.22 -15.14
CA ALA A 18 3.97 -40.16 -15.27
C ALA A 18 4.33 -39.70 -13.85
N THR A 19 5.60 -39.87 -13.47
CA THR A 19 6.11 -39.40 -12.18
C THR A 19 6.57 -37.96 -12.34
N LEU A 20 5.96 -37.05 -11.57
CA LEU A 20 6.40 -35.67 -11.45
C LEU A 20 7.44 -35.60 -10.33
N GLU A 21 8.72 -35.62 -10.68
CA GLU A 21 9.84 -35.42 -9.74
C GLU A 21 10.31 -33.96 -9.84
N ASN A 22 10.66 -33.35 -8.70
CA ASN A 22 11.04 -31.92 -8.55
C ASN A 22 9.88 -30.90 -8.62
N VAL A 23 8.71 -31.24 -8.07
CA VAL A 23 7.66 -30.24 -7.83
C VAL A 23 7.94 -29.54 -6.50
N SER A 24 8.48 -28.32 -6.54
CA SER A 24 8.53 -27.45 -5.36
C SER A 24 7.38 -26.45 -5.39
N PHE A 25 6.52 -26.48 -4.37
CA PHE A 25 5.58 -25.40 -4.10
C PHE A 25 6.26 -24.44 -3.13
N ALA A 26 6.77 -23.30 -3.62
CA ALA A 26 7.25 -22.23 -2.77
C ALA A 26 6.11 -21.21 -2.59
N SER A 27 5.57 -21.10 -1.37
CA SER A 27 4.70 -19.99 -1.00
C SER A 27 5.59 -18.78 -0.70
N GLY A 28 5.74 -17.85 -1.65
CA GLY A 28 6.35 -16.57 -1.34
C GLY A 28 5.35 -15.64 -0.64
N ASN A 29 5.83 -14.83 0.29
CA ASN A 29 5.02 -13.88 1.04
C ASN A 29 4.99 -12.53 0.34
N ALA A 30 3.83 -11.86 0.37
CA ALA A 30 3.69 -10.45 0.03
C ALA A 30 4.19 -9.58 1.19
N THR A 31 5.06 -8.61 0.93
CA THR A 31 5.59 -7.72 1.97
C THR A 31 5.81 -6.32 1.42
N LEU A 32 5.03 -5.37 1.92
CA LEU A 32 5.23 -3.93 1.71
C LEU A 32 5.94 -3.36 2.93
N GLN A 33 6.98 -2.57 2.70
CA GLN A 33 7.69 -1.83 3.74
C GLN A 33 7.73 -0.35 3.40
N ILE A 34 7.98 0.46 4.42
CA ILE A 34 8.07 1.92 4.35
C ILE A 34 9.33 2.36 5.09
N TRP A 35 10.05 3.31 4.50
CA TRP A 35 11.24 3.90 5.13
C TRP A 35 10.84 4.82 6.29
N ASP A 36 11.50 4.67 7.44
CA ASP A 36 11.25 5.45 8.66
C ASP A 36 12.39 6.40 9.04
N ASP A 37 13.23 6.77 8.06
CA ASP A 37 14.50 7.50 8.16
C ASP A 37 15.74 6.64 8.46
N ASP A 38 15.58 5.49 9.12
CA ASP A 38 16.70 4.61 9.51
C ASP A 38 16.63 3.21 8.85
N SER A 39 15.43 2.63 8.71
CA SER A 39 15.22 1.31 8.11
C SER A 39 13.87 1.17 7.39
N TYR A 40 13.71 0.06 6.68
CA TYR A 40 12.44 -0.34 6.06
C TYR A 40 11.60 -1.12 7.07
N GLU A 41 10.50 -0.51 7.49
CA GLU A 41 9.60 -1.04 8.52
C GLU A 41 8.23 -1.39 7.94
N ALA A 42 7.46 -2.18 8.69
CA ALA A 42 6.06 -2.47 8.33
C ALA A 42 5.09 -1.35 8.76
N THR A 43 5.53 -0.45 9.64
CA THR A 43 4.72 0.65 10.16
C THR A 43 5.48 1.96 9.95
N TRP A 44 4.79 2.96 9.42
CA TRP A 44 5.31 4.31 9.33
C TRP A 44 4.84 5.13 10.52
N ASN A 45 5.78 5.65 11.29
CA ASN A 45 5.48 6.60 12.35
C ASN A 45 5.87 8.01 11.91
N SER A 46 5.38 8.44 10.74
CA SER A 46 5.55 9.84 10.37
C SER A 46 4.78 10.69 11.35
N THR A 47 5.53 11.43 12.14
CA THR A 47 4.94 12.46 12.99
C THR A 47 4.58 13.64 12.09
N ILE A 48 3.52 13.50 11.30
CA ILE A 48 2.99 14.57 10.46
C ILE A 48 2.32 15.57 11.39
N ASP A 49 3.05 16.65 11.69
CA ASP A 49 2.53 17.74 12.51
C ASP A 49 1.97 18.85 11.62
N LEU A 50 0.64 18.96 11.58
CA LEU A 50 -0.09 19.97 10.84
C LEU A 50 -0.45 21.12 11.77
N ALA A 51 0.52 21.97 12.07
CA ALA A 51 0.39 23.09 13.00
C ALA A 51 0.56 24.44 12.30
N ASN A 52 -0.07 25.48 12.88
CA ASN A 52 0.07 26.89 12.45
C ASN A 52 -0.27 27.14 10.97
N MET A 53 -1.19 26.35 10.42
CA MET A 53 -1.66 26.53 9.05
C MET A 53 -2.61 27.72 8.96
N TYR A 54 -2.62 28.38 7.80
CA TYR A 54 -3.54 29.48 7.45
C TYR A 54 -4.10 29.25 6.04
N PRO A 55 -5.24 29.84 5.65
CA PRO A 55 -5.81 29.64 4.32
C PRO A 55 -4.81 29.94 3.20
N GLY A 56 -4.60 28.98 2.30
CA GLY A 56 -3.59 29.06 1.23
C GLY A 56 -2.17 28.66 1.65
N TYR A 57 -1.93 28.28 2.90
CA TYR A 57 -0.67 27.69 3.34
C TYR A 57 -0.40 26.37 2.64
N VAL A 58 0.85 26.13 2.26
CA VAL A 58 1.35 24.86 1.73
C VAL A 58 2.55 24.44 2.58
N SER A 59 2.53 23.20 3.09
CA SER A 59 3.63 22.67 3.88
C SER A 59 4.87 22.42 3.01
N PRO A 60 6.07 22.37 3.62
CA PRO A 60 7.20 21.69 3.01
C PRO A 60 6.81 20.28 2.56
N VAL A 61 7.49 19.78 1.51
CA VAL A 61 7.31 18.42 1.02
C VAL A 61 7.73 17.42 2.09
N GLN A 62 6.96 16.35 2.22
CA GLN A 62 7.30 15.19 3.05
C GLN A 62 7.57 14.01 2.13
N GLU A 63 8.70 13.35 2.30
CA GLU A 63 9.10 12.21 1.47
C GLU A 63 8.62 10.90 2.11
N MET A 64 8.20 9.96 1.27
CA MET A 64 7.78 8.64 1.68
C MET A 64 8.31 7.59 0.70
N TRP A 65 9.23 6.75 1.16
CA TRP A 65 9.75 5.64 0.37
C TRP A 65 9.00 4.36 0.72
N LEU A 66 8.46 3.70 -0.30
CA LEU A 66 7.83 2.39 -0.19
C LEU A 66 8.67 1.34 -0.89
N LYS A 67 8.75 0.14 -0.33
CA LYS A 67 9.48 -0.99 -0.91
C LYS A 67 8.61 -2.23 -0.97
N ASN A 68 8.60 -2.86 -2.13
CA ASN A 68 8.09 -4.23 -2.27
C ASN A 68 9.21 -5.21 -1.92
N ALA A 69 9.19 -5.71 -0.69
CA ALA A 69 10.12 -6.71 -0.17
C ALA A 69 9.54 -8.13 -0.21
N SER A 70 8.59 -8.37 -1.13
CA SER A 70 7.98 -9.68 -1.30
C SER A 70 9.02 -10.71 -1.72
N THR A 71 8.94 -11.90 -1.14
CA THR A 71 9.80 -13.03 -1.53
C THR A 71 9.28 -13.77 -2.77
N ALA A 72 8.01 -13.54 -3.11
CA ALA A 72 7.44 -13.92 -4.41
C ALA A 72 7.69 -12.80 -5.44
N PRO A 73 7.89 -13.15 -6.73
CA PRO A 73 7.96 -12.19 -7.82
C PRO A 73 6.56 -11.65 -8.17
N ILE A 74 5.94 -10.93 -7.22
CA ILE A 74 4.62 -10.32 -7.34
C ILE A 74 4.69 -8.80 -7.27
N ASN A 75 3.90 -8.14 -8.10
CA ASN A 75 3.68 -6.71 -7.97
C ASN A 75 2.74 -6.45 -6.79
N LEU A 76 2.91 -5.31 -6.13
CA LEU A 76 2.01 -4.84 -5.08
C LEU A 76 1.29 -3.57 -5.52
N GLY A 77 -0.02 -3.66 -5.72
CA GLY A 77 -0.90 -2.50 -5.81
C GLY A 77 -1.02 -1.84 -4.44
N VAL A 78 -0.69 -0.56 -4.35
CA VAL A 78 -0.66 0.18 -3.09
C VAL A 78 -1.87 1.09 -2.98
N VAL A 79 -2.59 0.99 -1.85
CA VAL A 79 -3.68 1.88 -1.47
C VAL A 79 -3.34 2.58 -0.18
N MET A 80 -3.51 3.90 -0.15
CA MET A 80 -3.32 4.73 1.04
C MET A 80 -4.68 5.25 1.55
N ALA A 81 -4.88 5.16 2.86
CA ALA A 81 -6.08 5.63 3.56
C ALA A 81 -5.68 6.41 4.80
N LEU A 82 -6.41 7.48 5.12
CA LEU A 82 -6.30 8.08 6.46
C LEU A 82 -7.05 7.19 7.43
N THR A 83 -6.41 6.78 8.52
CA THR A 83 -7.01 5.89 9.53
C THR A 83 -7.13 6.57 10.89
N THR A 84 -6.30 7.57 11.17
CA THR A 84 -6.35 8.35 12.41
C THR A 84 -6.39 9.84 12.09
N GLY A 85 -7.43 10.53 12.55
CA GLY A 85 -7.63 11.96 12.28
C GLY A 85 -6.86 12.92 13.18
N GLY A 86 -6.09 12.42 14.15
CA GLY A 86 -5.38 13.24 15.13
C GLY A 86 -6.29 14.01 16.10
N SER A 87 -5.66 14.80 16.96
CA SER A 87 -6.40 15.72 17.82
C SER A 87 -6.92 16.89 16.98
N GLY A 88 -8.21 17.21 17.09
CA GLY A 88 -8.84 18.24 16.24
C GLY A 88 -9.65 17.69 15.05
N TRP A 89 -9.71 16.38 14.84
CA TRP A 89 -10.54 15.77 13.77
C TRP A 89 -12.01 16.21 13.77
N GLY A 90 -12.60 16.40 14.96
CA GLY A 90 -14.00 16.84 15.11
C GLY A 90 -14.26 18.30 14.75
N THR A 91 -13.24 19.04 14.31
CA THR A 91 -13.35 20.43 13.86
C THR A 91 -13.55 20.51 12.33
N LEU A 92 -13.69 21.72 11.81
CA LEU A 92 -13.71 22.00 10.37
C LEU A 92 -12.40 21.64 9.64
N LEU A 93 -11.29 21.42 10.37
CA LEU A 93 -9.98 21.20 9.78
C LEU A 93 -9.90 19.98 8.85
N LYS A 94 -10.63 18.89 9.15
CA LYS A 94 -10.61 17.68 8.32
C LYS A 94 -11.14 17.92 6.90
N ASP A 95 -11.97 18.96 6.73
CA ASP A 95 -12.61 19.29 5.46
C ASP A 95 -11.84 20.37 4.68
N VAL A 96 -10.97 21.14 5.35
CA VAL A 96 -10.21 22.24 4.74
C VAL A 96 -8.71 21.99 4.63
N ILE A 97 -8.17 21.02 5.37
CA ILE A 97 -6.81 20.54 5.15
C ILE A 97 -6.85 19.48 4.05
N GLU A 98 -5.98 19.64 3.07
CA GLU A 98 -5.90 18.77 1.91
C GLU A 98 -4.50 18.18 1.77
N MET A 99 -4.43 16.96 1.25
CA MET A 99 -3.20 16.28 0.89
C MET A 99 -3.24 15.87 -0.58
N ARG A 100 -2.11 16.02 -1.27
CA ARG A 100 -1.85 15.38 -2.56
C ARG A 100 -0.61 14.50 -2.48
N VAL A 101 -0.52 13.55 -3.38
CA VAL A 101 0.63 12.66 -3.54
C VAL A 101 1.20 12.82 -4.94
N ALA A 102 2.51 13.02 -5.04
CA ALA A 102 3.24 13.06 -6.30
C ALA A 102 4.35 12.01 -6.33
N ASP A 103 4.84 11.68 -7.52
CA ASP A 103 6.02 10.83 -7.69
C ASP A 103 7.32 11.62 -7.44
N SER A 104 8.46 10.95 -7.55
CA SER A 104 9.80 11.57 -7.41
C SER A 104 10.12 12.69 -8.41
N LEU A 105 9.33 12.85 -9.48
CA LEU A 105 9.46 13.91 -10.49
C LEU A 105 8.39 15.00 -10.33
N ASP A 106 7.66 14.98 -9.21
CA ASP A 106 6.52 15.84 -8.90
C ASP A 106 5.32 15.72 -9.86
N ASN A 107 5.20 14.62 -10.61
CA ASN A 107 3.97 14.32 -11.33
C ASN A 107 2.89 13.89 -10.34
N THR A 108 1.68 14.41 -10.53
CA THR A 108 0.56 14.09 -9.64
C THR A 108 0.16 12.62 -9.77
N VAL A 109 0.27 11.87 -8.66
CA VAL A 109 -0.23 10.49 -8.52
C VAL A 109 -1.66 10.53 -8.01
N VAL A 110 -1.90 11.27 -6.92
CA VAL A 110 -3.23 11.57 -6.39
C VAL A 110 -3.35 13.07 -6.24
N GLY A 111 -4.41 13.66 -6.81
CA GLY A 111 -4.71 15.08 -6.70
C GLY A 111 -5.01 15.53 -5.27
N TRP A 112 -5.24 16.83 -5.08
CA TRP A 112 -5.65 17.37 -3.79
C TRP A 112 -6.98 16.77 -3.35
N LYS A 113 -6.97 16.17 -2.15
CA LYS A 113 -8.16 15.63 -1.48
C LYS A 113 -8.13 16.07 -0.03
N SER A 114 -9.29 16.40 0.56
CA SER A 114 -9.36 16.74 1.99
C SER A 114 -9.00 15.53 2.86
N LEU A 115 -8.59 15.78 4.11
CA LEU A 115 -8.32 14.68 5.04
C LEU A 115 -9.56 13.79 5.25
N ASN A 116 -10.76 14.38 5.29
CA ASN A 116 -12.02 13.64 5.36
C ASN A 116 -12.26 12.77 4.11
N ASP A 117 -11.88 13.26 2.93
CA ASP A 117 -11.92 12.48 1.69
C ASP A 117 -10.91 11.32 1.72
N TRP A 118 -9.69 11.54 2.21
CA TRP A 118 -8.72 10.46 2.43
C TRP A 118 -9.18 9.40 3.44
N PHE A 119 -10.00 9.77 4.42
CA PHE A 119 -10.58 8.86 5.40
C PHE A 119 -11.74 8.04 4.81
N THR A 120 -12.57 8.65 3.97
CA THR A 120 -13.78 8.03 3.42
C THR A 120 -13.55 7.30 2.10
N ASN A 121 -12.63 7.80 1.28
CA ASN A 121 -12.29 7.28 -0.04
C ASN A 121 -10.77 7.07 -0.14
N PRO A 122 -10.24 5.92 0.27
CA PRO A 122 -8.84 5.55 0.05
C PRO A 122 -8.43 5.70 -1.41
N ALA A 123 -7.16 6.03 -1.68
CA ALA A 123 -6.67 6.23 -3.04
C ALA A 123 -5.54 5.26 -3.38
N SER A 124 -5.51 4.81 -4.64
CA SER A 124 -4.40 4.01 -5.17
C SER A 124 -3.20 4.92 -5.47
N LEU A 125 -2.00 4.45 -5.12
CA LEU A 125 -0.72 5.07 -5.45
C LEU A 125 -0.04 4.41 -6.66
N GLY A 126 -0.69 3.41 -7.26
CA GLY A 126 -0.13 2.57 -8.32
C GLY A 126 0.47 1.26 -7.79
N SER A 127 1.33 0.67 -8.61
CA SER A 127 1.90 -0.66 -8.39
C SER A 127 3.42 -0.57 -8.19
N ILE A 128 3.96 -1.36 -7.26
CA ILE A 128 5.40 -1.45 -6.99
C ILE A 128 5.89 -2.85 -7.40
N THR A 129 6.86 -2.89 -8.30
CA THR A 129 7.45 -4.13 -8.80
C THR A 129 8.28 -4.86 -7.72
N PRO A 130 8.48 -6.18 -7.82
CA PRO A 130 9.31 -6.94 -6.88
C PRO A 130 10.69 -6.34 -6.70
N ASP A 131 11.20 -6.38 -5.46
CA ASP A 131 12.54 -5.92 -5.07
C ASP A 131 12.85 -4.46 -5.46
N SER A 132 11.81 -3.65 -5.68
CA SER A 132 11.93 -2.24 -6.03
C SER A 132 11.39 -1.32 -4.94
N GLU A 133 11.87 -0.09 -4.96
CA GLU A 133 11.43 0.99 -4.09
C GLU A 133 10.92 2.17 -4.92
N THR A 134 9.93 2.87 -4.38
CA THR A 134 9.30 4.03 -5.00
C THR A 134 9.24 5.17 -3.98
N LEU A 135 9.77 6.34 -4.37
CA LEU A 135 9.61 7.58 -3.62
C LEU A 135 8.32 8.30 -4.03
N TYR A 136 7.55 8.70 -3.02
CA TYR A 136 6.42 9.60 -3.14
C TYR A 136 6.66 10.90 -2.37
N ASN A 137 6.25 12.01 -2.97
CA ASN A 137 6.24 13.34 -2.38
C ASN A 137 4.83 13.66 -1.88
N LEU A 138 4.68 13.85 -0.57
CA LEU A 138 3.44 14.23 0.06
C LEU A 138 3.44 15.74 0.30
N TYR A 139 2.33 16.37 -0.08
CA TYR A 139 2.11 17.79 0.14
C TYR A 139 0.84 17.99 0.93
N PHE A 140 0.90 18.84 1.95
CA PHE A 140 -0.26 19.27 2.70
C PHE A 140 -0.53 20.74 2.45
N ARG A 141 -1.80 21.13 2.42
CA ARG A 141 -2.19 22.53 2.37
C ARG A 141 -3.46 22.78 3.16
N MET A 142 -3.69 24.03 3.50
CA MET A 142 -5.01 24.48 3.92
C MET A 142 -5.67 25.18 2.72
N SER A 143 -6.89 24.79 2.41
CA SER A 143 -7.70 25.37 1.33
C SER A 143 -7.72 26.90 1.44
N ASP A 144 -7.64 27.58 0.31
CA ASP A 144 -7.77 29.05 0.21
C ASP A 144 -9.19 29.53 0.52
N THR A 145 -10.17 28.63 0.43
CA THR A 145 -11.58 28.88 0.81
C THR A 145 -11.85 28.69 2.29
N ALA A 146 -10.86 28.23 3.07
CA ALA A 146 -11.00 28.11 4.52
C ALA A 146 -11.19 29.49 5.14
N ASP A 147 -12.11 29.60 6.11
CA ASP A 147 -12.26 30.84 6.85
C ASP A 147 -11.11 31.04 7.86
N ASN A 148 -11.00 32.26 8.38
CA ASN A 148 -9.98 32.58 9.38
C ASN A 148 -10.18 31.87 10.73
N THR A 149 -11.30 31.16 10.95
CA THR A 149 -11.51 30.36 12.16
C THR A 149 -10.70 29.05 12.13
N ALA A 150 -10.28 28.62 10.93
CA ALA A 150 -9.34 27.53 10.73
C ALA A 150 -7.89 27.89 11.07
N ALA A 151 -7.55 29.18 11.05
CA ALA A 151 -6.19 29.65 11.16
C ALA A 151 -5.59 29.38 12.54
N ASN A 152 -4.30 29.02 12.58
CA ASN A 152 -3.53 28.70 13.79
C ASN A 152 -4.03 27.49 14.59
N LEU A 153 -5.00 26.74 14.08
CA LEU A 153 -5.33 25.45 14.66
C LEU A 153 -4.29 24.41 14.27
N SER A 154 -4.13 23.39 15.11
CA SER A 154 -3.22 22.27 14.89
C SER A 154 -3.97 20.96 14.84
N MET A 155 -3.54 20.05 13.96
CA MET A 155 -4.02 18.68 13.91
C MET A 155 -2.86 17.69 14.06
N PRO A 156 -2.27 17.55 15.25
CA PRO A 156 -1.21 16.58 15.48
C PRO A 156 -1.78 15.16 15.54
N GLY A 157 -0.98 14.18 15.11
CA GLY A 157 -1.31 12.76 15.19
C GLY A 157 -2.22 12.27 14.06
N VAL A 158 -2.19 12.94 12.90
CA VAL A 158 -2.81 12.38 11.70
C VAL A 158 -2.02 11.14 11.27
N GLY A 159 -2.72 10.03 11.06
CA GLY A 159 -2.13 8.74 10.71
C GLY A 159 -2.74 8.18 9.44
N PHE A 160 -1.88 7.67 8.56
CA PHE A 160 -2.26 6.98 7.33
C PHE A 160 -1.84 5.52 7.39
N THR A 161 -2.60 4.67 6.72
CA THR A 161 -2.27 3.27 6.52
C THR A 161 -2.10 3.00 5.04
N LEU A 162 -1.03 2.29 4.69
CA LEU A 162 -0.77 1.80 3.34
C LEU A 162 -1.02 0.30 3.31
N THR A 163 -1.79 -0.14 2.32
CA THR A 163 -2.07 -1.56 2.08
C THR A 163 -1.51 -1.95 0.73
N GLY A 164 -0.62 -2.94 0.71
CA GLY A 164 -0.16 -3.59 -0.51
C GLY A 164 -0.97 -4.85 -0.79
N THR A 165 -1.59 -4.94 -1.96
CA THR A 165 -2.30 -6.14 -2.43
C THR A 165 -1.61 -6.71 -3.66
N GLN A 166 -1.57 -8.04 -3.77
CA GLN A 166 -1.03 -8.70 -4.96
C GLN A 166 -1.83 -8.31 -6.20
N GLU A 167 -1.11 -7.97 -7.28
CA GLU A 167 -1.65 -7.76 -8.63
C GLU A 167 -1.14 -8.81 -9.62
#